data_AF-A0A2J8A3B8-F1
#
_entry.id   AF-A0A2J8A3B8-F1
#
_cell.length_a   1.000
_cell.length_b   1.000
_cell.length_c   1.000
_cell.angle_alpha   90.00
_cell.angle_beta   90.00
_cell.angle_gamma   90.00
#
_symmetry.space_group_name_H-M   'P 1'
#
loop_
_entity.id
_entity.type
_entity.pdbx_description
1 polymer ?
#
loop_
_entity_poly.entity_id
_entity_poly.type
_entity_poly.pdbx_seq_one_letter_code
_entity_poly.pdbx_strand_id
1 'polypeptide(L)'
;MPDGGDDGILQLYYKSKLEYALAFQASVIISRITQLLVLMREYPGSIIIAERSPSSGDIFARQLMTEGIMTPVQCALHNQWIRMSEEVIKTAGIIYLRVSPEKCMERIGKRGRNGESLIEASLIQDLHAFHDDYIDNMEAKGYRVLRLDGDADANSTLPINLTRVQQFISKRPSIEVAEL
;
A
#
# COMPACT_ATOMS: atom_id res chain seq x y z
N MET A 1 11.38 7.92 -13.77
CA MET A 1 9.99 7.52 -14.06
C MET A 1 9.65 8.17 -15.41
N PRO A 2 8.42 8.22 -15.95
CA PRO A 2 8.12 9.26 -16.93
C PRO A 2 8.12 10.57 -16.14
N ASP A 3 9.21 11.30 -16.27
CA ASP A 3 9.45 12.53 -15.52
C ASP A 3 8.66 13.62 -16.27
N GLY A 4 7.52 14.02 -15.70
CA GLY A 4 6.60 14.99 -16.29
C GLY A 4 7.13 16.43 -16.30
N GLY A 5 8.42 16.60 -16.59
CA GLY A 5 9.16 17.84 -16.43
C GLY A 5 9.69 18.04 -15.01
N ASP A 6 9.69 19.29 -14.53
CA ASP A 6 10.17 19.67 -13.19
C ASP A 6 9.31 19.09 -12.04
N ASP A 7 8.06 18.71 -12.32
CA ASP A 7 7.14 18.14 -11.32
C ASP A 7 7.12 16.61 -11.40
N GLY A 8 7.28 15.94 -10.25
CA GLY A 8 7.13 14.49 -10.14
C GLY A 8 5.67 14.03 -10.29
N ILE A 9 5.45 12.77 -10.68
CA ILE A 9 4.09 12.20 -10.91
C ILE A 9 3.13 12.37 -9.73
N LEU A 10 3.65 12.36 -8.49
CA LEU A 10 2.87 12.61 -7.28
C LEU A 10 2.31 14.05 -7.22
N GLN A 11 3.11 15.02 -7.66
CA GLN A 11 2.71 16.42 -7.67
C GLN A 11 1.70 16.68 -8.78
N LEU A 12 1.91 16.11 -9.97
CA LEU A 12 0.92 16.13 -11.06
C LEU A 12 -0.42 15.52 -10.61
N TYR A 13 -0.36 14.38 -9.92
CA TYR A 13 -1.54 13.73 -9.34
C TYR A 13 -2.34 14.63 -8.41
N TYR A 14 -1.69 15.31 -7.45
CA TYR A 14 -2.41 16.21 -6.54
C TYR A 14 -2.83 17.54 -7.20
N LYS A 15 -2.18 17.97 -8.29
CA LYS A 15 -2.61 19.12 -9.09
C LYS A 15 -3.88 18.82 -9.91
N SER A 16 -3.98 17.63 -10.51
CA SER A 16 -5.13 17.21 -11.31
C SER A 16 -5.34 15.71 -11.21
N LYS A 17 -6.10 15.26 -10.20
CA LYS A 17 -6.39 13.83 -10.03
C LYS A 17 -7.11 13.26 -11.25
N LEU A 18 -8.05 14.00 -11.86
CA LEU A 18 -8.83 13.54 -13.02
C LEU A 18 -7.95 13.19 -14.23
N GLU A 19 -6.87 13.96 -14.43
CA GLU A 19 -5.95 13.76 -15.55
C GLU A 19 -4.90 12.69 -15.24
N TYR A 20 -4.36 12.69 -14.02
CA TYR A 20 -3.16 11.93 -13.68
C TYR A 20 -3.40 10.70 -12.81
N ALA A 21 -4.62 10.45 -12.30
CA ALA A 21 -4.90 9.33 -11.39
C ALA A 21 -4.46 7.97 -11.94
N LEU A 22 -4.87 7.62 -13.17
CA LEU A 22 -4.51 6.32 -13.74
C LEU A 22 -2.99 6.21 -13.94
N ALA A 23 -2.34 7.25 -14.46
CA ALA A 23 -0.89 7.27 -14.67
C ALA A 23 -0.12 7.16 -13.34
N PHE A 24 -0.61 7.84 -12.30
CA PHE A 24 -0.06 7.76 -10.96
C PHE A 24 -0.20 6.34 -10.41
N GLN A 25 -1.40 5.75 -10.43
CA GLN A 25 -1.62 4.37 -9.96
C GLN A 25 -0.77 3.35 -10.74
N ALA A 26 -0.69 3.48 -12.08
CA ALA A 26 0.17 2.65 -12.92
C ALA A 26 1.64 2.75 -12.51
N SER A 27 2.14 3.96 -12.28
CA SER A 27 3.53 4.17 -11.91
C SER A 27 3.87 3.56 -10.53
N VAL A 28 2.96 3.69 -9.55
CA VAL A 28 3.10 3.09 -8.21
C VAL A 28 3.15 1.57 -8.30
N ILE A 29 2.21 0.93 -9.00
CA ILE A 29 2.14 -0.52 -9.06
C ILE A 29 3.30 -1.12 -9.86
N ILE A 30 3.69 -0.52 -10.99
CA ILE A 30 4.84 -0.97 -11.79
C ILE A 30 6.13 -0.88 -10.96
N SER A 31 6.34 0.23 -10.25
CA SER A 31 7.51 0.42 -9.40
C SER A 31 7.57 -0.63 -8.28
N ARG A 32 6.45 -0.87 -7.59
CA ARG A 32 6.38 -1.87 -6.51
C ARG A 32 6.62 -3.29 -7.02
N ILE A 33 6.01 -3.69 -8.13
CA ILE A 33 6.21 -5.01 -8.74
C ILE A 33 7.69 -5.18 -9.14
N THR A 34 8.26 -4.20 -9.82
CA THR A 34 9.66 -4.25 -10.27
C THR A 34 10.63 -4.44 -9.11
N GLN A 35 10.46 -3.63 -8.04
CA GLN A 35 11.28 -3.74 -6.83
C GLN A 35 11.16 -5.13 -6.19
N LEU A 36 9.95 -5.67 -6.07
CA LEU A 36 9.73 -6.98 -5.46
C LEU A 36 10.32 -8.11 -6.29
N LEU A 37 10.15 -8.09 -7.61
CA LEU A 37 10.71 -9.11 -8.50
C LEU A 37 12.23 -9.13 -8.47
N VAL A 38 12.87 -7.95 -8.41
CA VAL A 38 14.34 -7.83 -8.25
C VAL A 38 14.77 -8.46 -6.93
N LEU A 39 14.14 -8.10 -5.82
CA LEU A 39 14.48 -8.66 -4.49
C LEU A 39 14.26 -10.17 -4.42
N MET A 40 13.17 -10.69 -5.01
CA MET A 40 12.88 -12.12 -5.04
C MET A 40 13.93 -12.90 -5.83
N ARG A 41 14.44 -12.31 -6.92
CA ARG A 41 15.50 -12.91 -7.75
C ARG A 41 16.87 -12.85 -7.06
N GLU A 42 17.21 -11.73 -6.45
CA GLU A 42 18.53 -11.52 -5.82
C GLU A 42 18.68 -12.26 -4.47
N TYR A 43 17.57 -12.45 -3.77
CA TYR A 43 17.54 -13.05 -2.43
C TYR A 43 16.55 -14.23 -2.36
N PRO A 44 16.76 -15.30 -3.14
CA PRO A 44 15.85 -16.45 -3.17
C PRO A 44 15.72 -17.07 -1.77
N GLY A 45 14.49 -17.42 -1.39
CA GLY A 45 14.17 -18.00 -0.08
C GLY A 45 14.24 -17.04 1.12
N SER A 46 14.60 -15.76 0.89
CA SER A 46 14.63 -14.76 1.95
C SER A 46 13.24 -14.22 2.28
N ILE A 47 13.09 -13.70 3.49
CA ILE A 47 11.88 -12.96 3.89
C ILE A 47 11.99 -11.53 3.37
N ILE A 48 11.07 -11.14 2.49
CA ILE A 48 10.95 -9.78 1.99
C ILE A 48 9.84 -9.06 2.76
N ILE A 49 10.20 -7.97 3.42
CA ILE A 49 9.24 -7.05 4.05
C ILE A 49 9.17 -5.81 3.16
N ALA A 50 7.98 -5.44 2.74
CA ALA A 50 7.76 -4.30 1.86
C ALA A 50 6.75 -3.32 2.44
N GLU A 51 6.98 -2.04 2.18
CA GLU A 51 5.99 -1.00 2.43
C GLU A 51 4.84 -1.15 1.42
N ARG A 52 3.74 -1.76 1.87
CA ARG A 52 2.57 -2.15 1.07
C ARG A 52 2.84 -3.27 0.06
N SER A 53 1.76 -3.85 -0.45
CA SER A 53 1.73 -4.82 -1.55
C SER A 53 1.15 -4.19 -2.82
N PRO A 54 1.37 -4.79 -4.01
CA PRO A 54 0.61 -4.42 -5.21
C PRO A 54 -0.92 -4.46 -4.98
N SER A 55 -1.41 -5.45 -4.25
CA SER A 55 -2.84 -5.63 -3.94
C SER A 55 -3.46 -4.52 -3.10
N SER A 56 -2.67 -3.83 -2.28
CA SER A 56 -3.14 -2.64 -1.55
C SER A 56 -3.53 -1.47 -2.47
N GLY A 57 -3.16 -1.52 -3.76
CA GLY A 57 -3.63 -0.58 -4.77
C GLY A 57 -5.16 -0.56 -4.91
N ASP A 58 -5.85 -1.66 -4.58
CA ASP A 58 -7.31 -1.75 -4.65
C ASP A 58 -7.99 -0.70 -3.74
N ILE A 59 -7.38 -0.39 -2.60
CA ILE A 59 -7.85 0.66 -1.68
C ILE A 59 -7.89 2.02 -2.38
N PHE A 60 -6.82 2.36 -3.11
CA PHE A 60 -6.73 3.64 -3.83
C PHE A 60 -7.61 3.65 -5.07
N ALA A 61 -7.73 2.54 -5.79
CA ALA A 61 -8.65 2.43 -6.91
C ALA A 61 -10.12 2.60 -6.47
N ARG A 62 -10.52 1.97 -5.35
CA ARG A 62 -11.85 2.12 -4.74
C ARG A 62 -12.11 3.58 -4.32
N GLN A 63 -11.13 4.23 -3.71
CA GLN A 63 -11.21 5.64 -3.35
C GLN A 63 -11.41 6.54 -4.59
N LEU A 64 -10.59 6.36 -5.63
CA LEU A 64 -10.68 7.13 -6.88
C LEU A 64 -11.97 6.87 -7.67
N MET A 65 -12.50 5.65 -7.61
CA MET A 65 -13.80 5.32 -8.18
C MET A 65 -14.94 6.01 -7.42
N THR A 66 -14.88 6.02 -6.08
CA THR A 66 -15.88 6.65 -5.21
C THR A 66 -15.92 8.16 -5.41
N GLU A 67 -14.77 8.80 -5.63
CA GLU A 67 -14.68 10.23 -5.99
C GLU A 67 -15.07 10.53 -7.45
N GLY A 68 -15.39 9.51 -8.27
CA GLY A 68 -15.72 9.69 -9.69
C GLY A 68 -14.53 10.12 -10.56
N ILE A 69 -13.31 9.96 -10.06
CA ILE A 69 -12.06 10.36 -10.73
C ILE A 69 -11.61 9.31 -11.72
N MET A 70 -11.67 8.03 -11.32
CA MET A 70 -11.43 6.91 -12.23
C MET A 70 -12.76 6.30 -12.68
N THR A 71 -12.90 6.13 -13.99
CA THR A 71 -14.04 5.43 -14.59
C THR A 71 -14.02 3.93 -14.24
N PRO A 72 -15.16 3.22 -14.38
CA PRO A 72 -15.21 1.77 -14.17
C PRO A 72 -14.21 0.99 -15.04
N VAL A 73 -13.98 1.43 -16.28
CA VAL A 73 -13.01 0.80 -17.19
C VAL A 73 -11.57 0.98 -16.68
N GLN A 74 -11.23 2.17 -16.20
CA GLN A 74 -9.89 2.43 -15.64
C GLN A 74 -9.66 1.64 -14.34
N CYS A 75 -10.68 1.49 -13.49
CA CYS A 75 -10.61 0.66 -12.29
C CYS A 75 -10.46 -0.83 -12.64
N ALA A 76 -11.19 -1.31 -13.65
CA ALA A 76 -11.08 -2.69 -14.13
C ALA A 76 -9.67 -3.00 -14.66
N LEU A 77 -9.06 -2.06 -15.41
CA LEU A 77 -7.69 -2.16 -15.88
C LEU A 77 -6.69 -2.20 -14.71
N HIS A 78 -6.84 -1.31 -13.74
CA HIS A 78 -6.01 -1.31 -12.54
C HIS A 78 -6.08 -2.64 -11.77
N ASN A 79 -7.28 -3.19 -11.61
CA ASN A 79 -7.48 -4.47 -10.95
C ASN A 79 -6.91 -5.65 -11.74
N GLN A 80 -6.79 -5.53 -13.07
CA GLN A 80 -6.07 -6.51 -13.87
C GLN A 80 -4.57 -6.52 -13.57
N TRP A 81 -3.95 -5.35 -13.40
CA TRP A 81 -2.53 -5.27 -12.98
C TRP A 81 -2.29 -5.89 -11.61
N ILE A 82 -3.21 -5.67 -10.66
CA ILE A 82 -3.17 -6.33 -9.35
C ILE A 82 -3.21 -7.85 -9.52
N ARG A 83 -4.21 -8.38 -10.23
CA ARG A 83 -4.34 -9.84 -10.45
C ARG A 83 -3.09 -10.43 -11.09
N MET A 84 -2.55 -9.78 -12.12
CA MET A 84 -1.31 -10.22 -12.76
C MET A 84 -0.12 -10.25 -11.78
N SER A 85 -0.03 -9.26 -10.89
CA SER A 85 1.03 -9.22 -9.88
C SER A 85 0.89 -10.33 -8.84
N GLU A 86 -0.34 -10.72 -8.48
CA GLU A 86 -0.61 -11.78 -7.51
C GLU A 86 -0.27 -13.17 -8.04
N GLU A 87 -0.16 -13.36 -9.35
CA GLU A 87 0.33 -14.61 -9.94
C GLU A 87 1.81 -14.85 -9.63
N VAL A 88 2.61 -13.78 -9.61
CA VAL A 88 4.06 -13.84 -9.45
C VAL A 88 4.54 -13.47 -8.04
N ILE A 89 3.80 -12.63 -7.32
CA ILE A 89 4.15 -12.14 -5.97
C ILE A 89 3.10 -12.65 -4.98
N LYS A 90 3.45 -13.69 -4.23
CA LYS A 90 2.58 -14.27 -3.20
C LYS A 90 2.82 -13.61 -1.84
N THR A 91 1.75 -13.08 -1.24
CA THR A 91 1.81 -12.44 0.09
C THR A 91 1.70 -13.49 1.19
N ALA A 92 2.73 -13.61 2.03
CA ALA A 92 2.79 -14.56 3.15
C ALA A 92 1.99 -14.15 4.40
N GLY A 93 1.78 -12.84 4.55
CA GLY A 93 1.14 -12.24 5.70
C GLY A 93 1.21 -10.72 5.62
N ILE A 94 0.34 -10.07 6.37
CA ILE A 94 0.16 -8.61 6.33
C ILE A 94 0.45 -8.07 7.74
N ILE A 95 1.28 -7.03 7.81
CA ILE A 95 1.47 -6.24 9.04
C ILE A 95 0.66 -4.95 8.84
N TYR A 96 -0.45 -4.83 9.54
CA TYR A 96 -1.32 -3.67 9.46
C TYR A 96 -1.01 -2.70 10.60
N LEU A 97 -0.32 -1.61 10.26
CA LEU A 97 -0.11 -0.49 11.18
C LEU A 97 -1.33 0.44 11.10
N ARG A 98 -2.23 0.31 12.07
CA ARG A 98 -3.48 1.09 12.12
C ARG A 98 -3.24 2.40 12.86
N VAL A 99 -3.52 3.52 12.22
CA VAL A 99 -3.29 4.88 12.75
C VAL A 99 -4.57 5.69 12.55
N SER A 100 -5.03 6.43 13.56
CA SER A 100 -6.21 7.28 13.45
C SER A 100 -6.04 8.38 12.38
N PRO A 101 -7.13 8.82 11.72
CA PRO A 101 -7.08 9.90 10.75
C PRO A 101 -6.45 11.19 11.30
N GLU A 102 -6.73 11.54 12.55
CA GLU A 102 -6.22 12.75 13.21
C GLU A 102 -4.70 12.67 13.34
N LYS A 103 -4.18 11.51 13.76
CA LYS A 103 -2.74 11.27 13.88
C LYS A 103 -2.05 11.22 12.52
N CYS A 104 -2.72 10.66 11.51
CA CYS A 104 -2.25 10.69 10.12
C CYS A 104 -2.09 12.13 9.62
N MET A 105 -3.09 12.99 9.83
CA MET A 105 -3.05 14.40 9.45
C MET A 105 -1.93 15.17 10.18
N GLU A 106 -1.77 14.95 11.50
CA GLU A 106 -0.67 15.51 12.28
C GLU A 106 0.70 15.14 11.66
N ARG A 107 0.87 13.85 11.30
CA ARG A 107 2.11 13.33 10.71
C ARG A 107 2.34 13.86 9.29
N ILE A 108 1.30 13.98 8.47
CA ILE A 108 1.38 14.57 7.13
C ILE A 108 1.90 16.01 7.24
N GLY A 109 1.30 16.83 8.12
CA GLY A 109 1.72 18.20 8.36
C GLY A 109 3.18 18.31 8.83
N LYS A 110 3.59 17.46 9.78
CA LYS A 110 4.98 17.43 10.28
C LYS A 110 6.02 17.06 9.22
N ARG A 111 5.68 16.17 8.28
CA ARG A 111 6.60 15.75 7.21
C ARG A 111 6.85 16.86 6.19
N GLY A 112 5.86 17.72 5.94
CA GLY A 112 5.99 18.88 5.06
C GLY A 112 6.40 18.53 3.62
N ARG A 113 5.99 17.37 3.09
CA ARG A 113 6.32 16.97 1.71
C ARG A 113 5.57 17.84 0.71
N ASN A 114 6.28 18.28 -0.33
CA ASN A 114 5.69 19.02 -1.44
C ASN A 114 4.55 18.21 -2.10
N GLY A 115 3.39 18.85 -2.27
CA GLY A 115 2.17 18.23 -2.83
C GLY A 115 1.22 17.60 -1.80
N GLU A 116 1.67 17.28 -0.58
CA GLU A 116 0.78 16.73 0.47
C GLU A 116 -0.07 17.81 1.17
N SER A 117 0.19 19.11 0.93
CA SER A 117 -0.59 20.22 1.49
C SER A 117 -2.02 20.31 0.95
N LEU A 118 -2.32 19.61 -0.15
CA LEU A 118 -3.65 19.53 -0.77
C LEU A 118 -4.46 18.32 -0.28
N ILE A 119 -3.93 17.55 0.68
CA ILE A 119 -4.61 16.39 1.24
C ILE A 119 -5.66 16.86 2.25
N GLU A 120 -6.93 16.64 1.90
CA GLU A 120 -8.06 16.92 2.77
C GLU A 120 -8.21 15.85 3.86
N ALA A 121 -8.71 16.25 5.04
CA ALA A 121 -8.96 15.34 6.15
C ALA A 121 -9.98 14.25 5.80
N SER A 122 -10.99 14.57 4.98
CA SER A 122 -12.00 13.61 4.50
C SER A 122 -11.36 12.46 3.71
N LEU A 123 -10.38 12.75 2.85
CA LEU A 123 -9.64 11.73 2.11
C LEU A 123 -8.94 10.76 3.07
N ILE A 124 -8.35 11.27 4.16
CA ILE A 124 -7.70 10.42 5.15
C ILE A 124 -8.70 9.58 5.95
N GLN A 125 -9.89 10.11 6.25
CA GLN A 125 -10.98 9.36 6.88
C GLN A 125 -11.48 8.22 5.97
N ASP A 126 -11.68 8.50 4.68
CA ASP A 126 -12.10 7.50 3.70
C ASP A 126 -11.05 6.40 3.53
N LEU A 127 -9.78 6.79 3.36
CA LEU A 127 -8.68 5.84 3.27
C LEU A 127 -8.57 4.99 4.54
N HIS A 128 -8.75 5.57 5.72
CA HIS A 128 -8.77 4.82 6.98
C HIS A 128 -9.82 3.72 6.96
N ALA A 129 -11.07 4.05 6.61
CA ALA A 129 -12.16 3.08 6.50
C ALA A 129 -11.89 2.00 5.44
N PHE A 130 -11.38 2.40 4.27
CA PHE A 130 -11.04 1.44 3.21
C PHE A 130 -9.89 0.50 3.58
N HIS A 131 -8.93 0.94 4.40
CA HIS A 131 -7.89 0.06 4.92
C HIS A 131 -8.46 -0.94 5.93
N ASP A 132 -9.31 -0.50 6.86
CA ASP A 132 -9.98 -1.41 7.81
C ASP A 132 -10.78 -2.49 7.05
N ASP A 133 -11.63 -2.07 6.09
CA ASP A 133 -12.40 -2.98 5.21
C ASP A 133 -11.48 -3.95 4.45
N TYR A 134 -10.40 -3.45 3.86
CA TYR A 134 -9.47 -4.28 3.09
C TYR A 134 -8.83 -5.35 3.97
N ILE A 135 -8.40 -4.98 5.18
CA ILE A 135 -7.75 -5.92 6.10
C ILE A 135 -8.74 -6.97 6.61
N ASP A 136 -9.96 -6.58 6.96
CA ASP A 136 -11.03 -7.52 7.34
C ASP A 136 -11.29 -8.53 6.21
N ASN A 137 -11.35 -8.06 4.96
CA ASN A 137 -11.51 -8.91 3.78
C ASN A 137 -10.31 -9.85 3.56
N MET A 138 -9.08 -9.41 3.84
CA MET A 138 -7.90 -10.27 3.75
C MET A 138 -7.93 -11.36 4.83
N GLU A 139 -8.30 -11.03 6.07
CA GLU A 139 -8.47 -12.04 7.13
C GLU A 139 -9.57 -13.05 6.78
N ALA A 140 -10.70 -12.59 6.24
CA ALA A 140 -11.79 -13.46 5.80
C ALA A 140 -11.37 -14.42 4.67
N LYS A 141 -10.42 -14.01 3.82
CA LYS A 141 -9.80 -14.85 2.78
C LYS A 141 -8.72 -15.80 3.32
N GLY A 142 -8.45 -15.78 4.62
CA GLY A 142 -7.48 -16.65 5.28
C GLY A 142 -6.05 -16.10 5.33
N TYR A 143 -5.83 -14.83 4.96
CA TYR A 143 -4.51 -14.23 5.14
C TYR A 143 -4.20 -14.04 6.62
N ARG A 144 -2.94 -14.29 6.99
CA ARG A 144 -2.43 -13.98 8.32
C ARG A 144 -2.23 -12.47 8.44
N VAL A 145 -2.78 -11.86 9.48
CA VAL A 145 -2.63 -10.42 9.73
C VAL A 145 -2.10 -10.18 11.15
N LEU A 146 -1.10 -9.30 11.26
CA LEU A 146 -0.65 -8.73 12.52
C LEU A 146 -1.10 -7.27 12.59
N ARG A 147 -2.05 -6.96 13.47
CA ARG A 147 -2.49 -5.59 13.73
C ARG A 147 -1.61 -4.93 14.79
N LEU A 148 -1.04 -3.79 14.45
CA LEU A 148 -0.23 -2.95 15.33
C LEU A 148 -0.93 -1.61 15.53
N ASP A 149 -0.98 -1.14 16.78
CA ASP A 149 -1.44 0.21 17.10
C ASP A 149 -0.33 1.20 16.72
N GLY A 150 -0.60 2.01 15.71
CA GLY A 150 0.31 3.03 15.22
C GLY A 150 0.05 4.43 15.78
N ASP A 151 -0.94 4.60 16.66
CA ASP A 151 -1.17 5.85 17.39
C ASP A 151 -0.25 5.97 18.61
N ALA A 152 0.10 4.83 19.20
CA ALA A 152 1.01 4.73 20.32
C ALA A 152 2.39 5.33 20.02
N ASP A 153 3.08 5.78 21.07
CA ASP A 153 4.43 6.32 20.95
C ASP A 153 5.40 5.23 20.46
N ALA A 154 6.11 5.53 19.37
CA ALA A 154 6.99 4.56 18.71
C ALA A 154 8.14 4.11 19.62
N ASN A 155 8.71 5.01 20.44
CA ASN A 155 9.81 4.64 21.32
C ASN A 155 9.38 3.65 22.40
N SER A 156 8.18 3.84 22.94
CA SER A 156 7.61 2.94 23.95
C SER A 156 7.21 1.58 23.38
N THR A 157 6.73 1.53 22.13
CA THR A 157 6.16 0.33 21.53
C THR A 157 7.11 -0.43 20.61
N LEU A 158 8.22 0.17 20.17
CA LEU A 158 9.14 -0.47 19.23
C LEU A 158 9.67 -1.83 19.73
N PRO A 159 10.15 -1.99 20.98
CA PRO A 159 10.67 -3.29 21.43
C PRO A 159 9.61 -4.40 21.36
N ILE A 160 8.40 -4.12 21.87
CA ILE A 160 7.30 -5.10 21.87
C ILE A 160 6.81 -5.40 20.45
N ASN A 161 6.70 -4.37 19.59
CA ASN A 161 6.28 -4.55 18.20
C ASN A 161 7.32 -5.34 17.41
N LEU A 162 8.62 -5.14 17.63
CA LEU A 162 9.68 -5.95 17.02
C LEU A 162 9.55 -7.42 17.41
N THR A 163 9.33 -7.73 18.70
CA THR A 163 9.09 -9.11 19.14
C THR A 163 7.85 -9.71 18.48
N ARG A 164 6.75 -8.96 18.41
CA ARG A 164 5.50 -9.42 17.76
C ARG A 164 5.70 -9.70 16.26
N VAL A 165 6.43 -8.82 15.57
CA VAL A 165 6.77 -9.00 14.14
C VAL A 165 7.66 -10.23 13.94
N GLN A 166 8.69 -10.43 14.77
CA GLN A 166 9.55 -11.61 14.71
C GLN A 166 8.75 -12.91 14.92
N GLN A 167 7.86 -12.95 15.92
CA GLN A 167 6.98 -14.10 16.16
C GLN A 167 5.99 -14.33 15.02
N PHE A 168 5.50 -13.26 14.39
CA PHE A 168 4.60 -13.35 13.25
C PHE A 168 5.31 -13.93 12.01
N ILE A 169 6.56 -13.51 11.76
CA ILE A 169 7.38 -13.99 10.64
C ILE A 169 7.87 -15.42 10.87
N SER A 170 8.20 -15.81 12.10
CA SER A 170 8.68 -17.17 12.40
C SER A 170 7.63 -18.25 12.17
N LYS A 171 6.34 -17.91 12.35
CA LYS A 171 5.19 -18.78 12.08
C LYS A 171 4.70 -18.72 10.62
N ARG A 172 5.55 -18.29 9.67
CA ARG A 172 5.15 -18.18 8.25
C ARG A 172 4.87 -19.55 7.64
N PRO A 173 3.84 -19.67 6.77
CA PRO A 173 3.65 -20.87 5.98
C PRO A 173 4.82 -21.04 4.99
N SER A 174 5.13 -22.28 4.63
CA SER A 174 5.95 -22.56 3.46
C SER A 174 5.20 -22.07 2.22
N ILE A 175 5.79 -21.14 1.47
CA ILE A 175 5.26 -20.72 0.18
C ILE A 175 6.11 -21.43 -0.86
N GLU A 176 5.47 -22.22 -1.73
CA GLU A 176 6.15 -22.76 -2.90
C GLU A 176 6.67 -21.59 -3.73
N VAL A 177 7.98 -21.55 -3.91
CA VAL A 177 8.62 -20.59 -4.80
C VAL A 177 8.23 -21.04 -6.20
N ALA A 178 7.42 -20.25 -6.91
CA ALA A 178 7.19 -20.50 -8.32
C ALA A 178 8.54 -20.47 -9.04
N GLU A 179 8.92 -21.58 -9.66
CA GLU A 179 10.04 -21.59 -10.61
C GLU A 179 9.64 -20.66 -11.75
N LEU A 180 10.36 -19.54 -11.88
CA LEU A 180 10.22 -18.58 -12.98
C LEU A 180 10.98 -19.08 -14.21
#